data_AF-A0A928Z6D0-F1
#
_entry.id   AF-A0A928Z6D0-F1
#
_cell.length_a   1.000
_cell.length_b   1.000
_cell.length_c   1.000
_cell.angle_alpha   90.00
_cell.angle_beta   90.00
_cell.angle_gamma   90.00
#
_symmetry.space_group_name_H-M   'P 1'
#
loop_
_entity.id
_entity.type
_entity.pdbx_description
1 polymer ?
#
loop_
_entity_poly.entity_id
_entity_poly.type
_entity_poly.pdbx_seq_one_letter_code
_entity_poly.pdbx_strand_id
1 'polypeptide(L)'
;MSLQVELLEQSFEKVKPQAEAFAASFYDTLFTDAPAAKPLFAHVSIEEQAGKLLKSLVFVVNNLRNSEALVGALEGLGARHVKYGALPEHYPLVGAALLKTFESYLGADWTPDVKQAWVDAYGVITEVMLKGADYSEAEVALPEEEAPGLPVELLEQSFEKIKPQASEFAASFYDTLFTDSPAAKPLFAHVSLEQQASKLVKSLVFVVENLRNSEALVGALEGLGARHVKYGALPEHYPLVGSALLKTFESYLGADWTPDVKQAWVDAYGVITEVMLKGADYSAAEVALPAESPISKEIAPKGILGVFANLFGGK
;
A
#
# COMPACT_ATOMS: atom_id res chain seq x y z
N MET A 1 -19.20 -28.11 -0.23
CA MET A 1 -20.67 -28.28 -0.18
C MET A 1 -21.24 -27.89 -1.53
N SER A 2 -22.35 -28.48 -1.97
CA SER A 2 -23.05 -28.05 -3.19
C SER A 2 -23.83 -26.76 -2.91
N LEU A 3 -23.74 -25.78 -3.80
CA LEU A 3 -24.51 -24.54 -3.69
C LEU A 3 -26.02 -24.81 -3.83
N GLN A 4 -26.83 -24.09 -3.04
CA GLN A 4 -28.29 -24.13 -3.11
C GLN A 4 -28.79 -23.18 -4.22
N VAL A 5 -28.58 -23.58 -5.48
CA VAL A 5 -28.77 -22.72 -6.66
C VAL A 5 -30.19 -22.15 -6.76
N GLU A 6 -31.22 -22.97 -6.52
CA GLU A 6 -32.62 -22.53 -6.61
C GLU A 6 -32.94 -21.40 -5.59
N LEU A 7 -32.39 -21.48 -4.37
CA LEU A 7 -32.60 -20.44 -3.35
C LEU A 7 -31.92 -19.12 -3.73
N LEU A 8 -30.72 -19.19 -4.31
CA LEU A 8 -29.98 -18.02 -4.79
C LEU A 8 -30.72 -17.34 -5.94
N GLU A 9 -31.18 -18.11 -6.94
CA GLU A 9 -31.96 -17.61 -8.07
C GLU A 9 -33.26 -16.95 -7.59
N GLN A 10 -34.07 -17.64 -6.79
CA GLN A 10 -35.38 -17.15 -6.33
C GLN A 10 -35.28 -15.93 -5.43
N SER A 11 -34.32 -15.90 -4.50
CA SER A 11 -34.12 -14.75 -3.61
C SER A 11 -33.59 -13.54 -4.39
N PHE A 12 -32.69 -13.74 -5.36
CA PHE A 12 -32.21 -12.64 -6.20
C PHE A 12 -33.31 -12.05 -7.09
N GLU A 13 -34.21 -12.87 -7.64
CA GLU A 13 -35.38 -12.39 -8.42
C GLU A 13 -36.25 -11.40 -7.64
N LYS A 14 -36.40 -11.59 -6.32
CA LYS A 14 -37.17 -10.69 -5.47
C LYS A 14 -36.50 -9.33 -5.26
N VAL A 15 -35.17 -9.27 -5.36
CA VAL A 15 -34.38 -8.04 -5.23
C VAL A 15 -34.35 -7.26 -6.55
N LYS A 16 -34.45 -7.93 -7.71
CA LYS A 16 -34.33 -7.30 -9.05
C LYS A 16 -35.17 -6.04 -9.26
N PRO A 17 -36.45 -5.94 -8.82
CA PRO A 17 -37.25 -4.73 -8.98
C PRO A 17 -36.66 -3.49 -8.29
N GLN A 18 -35.75 -3.67 -7.32
CA GLN A 18 -35.10 -2.64 -6.53
C GLN A 18 -33.57 -2.68 -6.66
N ALA A 19 -33.06 -3.28 -7.74
CA ALA A 19 -31.65 -3.62 -7.88
C ALA A 19 -30.69 -2.43 -7.77
N GLU A 20 -31.07 -1.26 -8.31
CA GLU A 20 -30.26 -0.04 -8.22
C GLU A 20 -30.18 0.48 -6.77
N ALA A 21 -31.33 0.54 -6.08
CA ALA A 21 -31.38 0.94 -4.68
C ALA A 21 -30.63 -0.05 -3.78
N PHE A 22 -30.76 -1.35 -4.06
CA PHE A 22 -30.01 -2.42 -3.39
C PHE A 22 -28.50 -2.19 -3.52
N ALA A 23 -28.01 -1.95 -4.73
CA ALA A 23 -26.58 -1.78 -4.98
C ALA A 23 -26.03 -0.49 -4.33
N ALA A 24 -26.80 0.61 -4.32
CA ALA A 24 -26.43 1.82 -3.58
C ALA A 24 -26.38 1.58 -2.06
N SER A 25 -27.41 0.93 -1.51
CA SER A 25 -27.48 0.59 -0.08
C SER A 25 -26.37 -0.34 0.37
N PHE A 26 -25.85 -1.19 -0.51
CA PHE A 26 -24.67 -2.01 -0.23
C PHE A 26 -23.44 -1.13 0.08
N TYR A 27 -23.18 -0.10 -0.74
CA TYR A 27 -22.03 0.80 -0.52
C TYR A 27 -22.20 1.64 0.75
N ASP A 28 -23.42 2.13 1.01
CA ASP A 28 -23.73 2.82 2.27
C ASP A 28 -23.45 1.91 3.48
N THR A 29 -23.87 0.65 3.40
CA THR A 29 -23.63 -0.35 4.45
C THR A 29 -22.15 -0.64 4.62
N LEU A 30 -21.43 -0.91 3.52
CA LEU A 30 -19.99 -1.19 3.53
C LEU A 30 -19.20 -0.04 4.16
N PHE A 31 -19.49 1.19 3.77
CA PHE A 31 -18.76 2.37 4.24
C PHE A 31 -19.13 2.83 5.65
N THR A 32 -20.30 2.42 6.13
CA THR A 32 -20.71 2.61 7.52
C THR A 32 -20.03 1.60 8.43
N ASP A 33 -20.07 0.31 8.07
CA ASP A 33 -19.59 -0.79 8.91
C ASP A 33 -18.07 -1.00 8.79
N ALA A 34 -17.49 -0.66 7.63
CA ALA A 34 -16.07 -0.80 7.32
C ALA A 34 -15.52 0.46 6.63
N PRO A 35 -15.40 1.59 7.35
CA PRO A 35 -14.92 2.85 6.77
C PRO A 35 -13.50 2.74 6.19
N ALA A 36 -12.70 1.79 6.67
CA ALA A 36 -11.38 1.47 6.12
C ALA A 36 -11.41 0.98 4.66
N ALA A 37 -12.56 0.54 4.14
CA ALA A 37 -12.72 0.16 2.74
C ALA A 37 -12.92 1.37 1.81
N LYS A 38 -13.28 2.56 2.33
CA LYS A 38 -13.54 3.77 1.51
C LYS A 38 -12.38 4.15 0.57
N PRO A 39 -11.10 4.10 1.00
CA PRO A 39 -9.99 4.43 0.11
C PRO A 39 -9.92 3.58 -1.16
N LEU A 40 -10.36 2.31 -1.13
CA LEU A 40 -10.39 1.42 -2.30
C LEU A 40 -11.33 1.91 -3.42
N PHE A 41 -12.22 2.86 -3.10
CA PHE A 41 -13.21 3.41 -4.01
C PHE A 41 -12.99 4.90 -4.28
N ALA A 42 -11.87 5.48 -3.84
CA ALA A 42 -11.61 6.93 -3.95
C ALA A 42 -11.60 7.45 -5.40
N HIS A 43 -11.27 6.60 -6.37
CA HIS A 43 -11.13 6.96 -7.78
C HIS A 43 -12.32 6.52 -8.65
N VAL A 44 -13.43 6.07 -8.06
CA VAL A 44 -14.63 5.65 -8.80
C VAL A 44 -15.86 6.38 -8.32
N SER A 45 -16.78 6.67 -9.24
CA SER A 45 -18.13 7.07 -8.86
C SER A 45 -18.83 5.87 -8.19
N ILE A 46 -19.38 6.09 -7.00
CA ILE A 46 -20.12 5.04 -6.27
C ILE A 46 -21.36 4.59 -7.05
N GLU A 47 -21.99 5.49 -7.80
CA GLU A 47 -23.11 5.14 -8.68
C GLU A 47 -22.68 4.19 -9.80
N GLU A 48 -21.58 4.51 -10.49
CA GLU A 48 -21.04 3.64 -11.54
C GLU A 48 -20.56 2.29 -10.99
N GLN A 49 -19.97 2.33 -9.80
CA GLN A 49 -19.47 1.14 -9.12
C GLN A 49 -20.63 0.24 -8.64
N ALA A 50 -21.73 0.82 -8.14
CA ALA A 50 -22.97 0.10 -7.85
C ALA A 50 -23.53 -0.60 -9.08
N GLY A 51 -23.51 0.08 -10.24
CA GLY A 51 -23.88 -0.51 -11.52
C GLY A 51 -22.99 -1.70 -11.92
N LYS A 52 -21.67 -1.63 -11.67
CA LYS A 52 -20.74 -2.75 -11.92
C LYS A 52 -21.01 -3.93 -10.99
N LEU A 53 -21.18 -3.68 -9.69
CA LEU A 53 -21.53 -4.72 -8.71
C LEU A 53 -22.80 -5.46 -9.12
N LEU A 54 -23.85 -4.72 -9.50
CA LEU A 54 -25.11 -5.32 -9.92
C LEU A 54 -24.93 -6.21 -11.15
N LYS A 55 -24.20 -5.75 -12.17
CA LYS A 55 -23.89 -6.55 -13.36
C LYS A 55 -23.14 -7.84 -12.99
N SER A 56 -22.20 -7.77 -12.05
CA SER A 56 -21.48 -8.94 -11.55
C SER A 56 -22.39 -9.92 -10.82
N LEU A 57 -23.29 -9.45 -9.95
CA LEU A 57 -24.26 -10.31 -9.26
C LEU A 57 -25.22 -10.99 -10.25
N VAL A 58 -25.73 -10.26 -11.23
CA VAL A 58 -26.57 -10.81 -12.31
C VAL A 58 -25.81 -11.87 -13.08
N PHE A 59 -24.54 -11.61 -13.45
CA PHE A 59 -23.71 -12.59 -14.15
C PHE A 59 -23.51 -13.86 -13.33
N VAL A 60 -23.18 -13.74 -12.04
CA VAL A 60 -22.99 -14.89 -11.15
C VAL A 60 -24.26 -15.71 -11.08
N VAL A 61 -25.40 -15.09 -10.76
CA VAL A 61 -26.69 -15.79 -10.60
C VAL A 61 -27.09 -16.50 -11.90
N ASN A 62 -26.93 -15.85 -13.05
CA ASN A 62 -27.24 -16.45 -14.36
C ASN A 62 -26.31 -17.62 -14.75
N ASN A 63 -25.14 -17.77 -14.10
CA ASN A 63 -24.15 -18.79 -14.42
C ASN A 63 -23.91 -19.79 -13.28
N LEU A 64 -24.73 -19.81 -12.22
CA LEU A 64 -24.59 -20.75 -11.10
C LEU A 64 -24.61 -22.23 -11.53
N ARG A 65 -25.24 -22.52 -12.67
CA ARG A 65 -25.32 -23.87 -13.26
C ARG A 65 -24.23 -24.16 -14.28
N ASN A 66 -23.40 -23.18 -14.62
CA ASN A 66 -22.28 -23.29 -15.56
C ASN A 66 -20.96 -23.06 -14.82
N SER A 67 -20.52 -24.07 -14.07
CA SER A 67 -19.39 -23.97 -13.14
C SER A 67 -18.07 -23.63 -13.83
N GLU A 68 -17.77 -24.18 -15.01
CA GLU A 68 -16.50 -23.94 -15.71
C GLU A 68 -16.37 -22.46 -16.15
N ALA A 69 -17.40 -21.93 -16.81
CA ALA A 69 -17.39 -20.53 -17.25
C ALA A 69 -17.40 -19.56 -16.06
N LEU A 70 -18.15 -19.90 -15.00
CA LEU A 70 -18.22 -19.08 -13.79
C LEU A 70 -16.86 -19.07 -13.05
N VAL A 71 -16.20 -20.23 -12.91
CA VAL A 71 -14.88 -20.32 -12.26
C VAL A 71 -13.85 -19.50 -13.02
N GLY A 72 -13.73 -19.66 -14.34
CA GLY A 72 -12.75 -18.89 -15.12
C GLY A 72 -13.01 -17.37 -15.07
N ALA A 73 -14.28 -16.95 -15.09
CA ALA A 73 -14.65 -15.54 -14.95
C ALA A 73 -14.30 -14.98 -13.56
N LEU A 74 -14.54 -15.75 -12.50
CA LEU A 74 -14.23 -15.36 -11.12
C LEU A 74 -12.73 -15.36 -10.84
N GLU A 75 -11.95 -16.32 -11.35
CA GLU A 75 -10.49 -16.32 -11.24
C GLU A 75 -9.91 -15.06 -11.91
N GLY A 76 -10.34 -14.77 -13.14
CA GLY A 76 -9.93 -13.55 -13.84
C GLY A 76 -10.41 -12.26 -13.16
N LEU A 77 -11.55 -12.30 -12.47
CA LEU A 77 -12.02 -11.18 -11.65
C LEU A 77 -11.16 -10.99 -10.40
N GLY A 78 -10.74 -12.09 -9.75
CA GLY A 78 -9.80 -12.10 -8.63
C GLY A 78 -8.46 -11.47 -9.00
N ALA A 79 -7.86 -11.87 -10.14
CA ALA A 79 -6.63 -11.26 -10.65
C ALA A 79 -6.73 -9.74 -10.85
N ARG A 80 -7.91 -9.25 -11.29
CA ARG A 80 -8.15 -7.80 -11.41
C ARG A 80 -8.37 -7.14 -10.05
N HIS A 81 -9.00 -7.83 -9.09
CA HIS A 81 -9.21 -7.31 -7.75
C HIS A 81 -7.90 -7.04 -7.01
N VAL A 82 -6.85 -7.84 -7.24
CA VAL A 82 -5.50 -7.52 -6.76
C VAL A 82 -5.03 -6.17 -7.28
N LYS A 83 -5.19 -5.91 -8.59
CA LYS A 83 -4.83 -4.64 -9.23
C LYS A 83 -5.67 -3.45 -8.73
N TYR A 84 -6.82 -3.71 -8.13
CA TYR A 84 -7.66 -2.69 -7.50
C TYR A 84 -7.29 -2.46 -6.01
N GLY A 85 -6.27 -3.14 -5.49
CA GLY A 85 -5.86 -3.07 -4.09
C GLY A 85 -6.71 -3.92 -3.14
N ALA A 86 -7.50 -4.88 -3.66
CA ALA A 86 -8.28 -5.77 -2.82
C ALA A 86 -7.39 -6.87 -2.21
N LEU A 87 -7.27 -6.85 -0.89
CA LEU A 87 -6.55 -7.84 -0.08
C LEU A 87 -7.49 -8.94 0.41
N PRO A 88 -6.97 -10.11 0.83
CA PRO A 88 -7.79 -11.17 1.40
C PRO A 88 -8.67 -10.71 2.59
N GLU A 89 -8.17 -9.79 3.41
CA GLU A 89 -8.87 -9.20 4.55
C GLU A 89 -10.06 -8.29 4.17
N HIS A 90 -10.14 -7.82 2.93
CA HIS A 90 -11.27 -7.01 2.46
C HIS A 90 -12.49 -7.86 2.10
N TYR A 91 -12.32 -9.13 1.71
CA TYR A 91 -13.43 -10.01 1.32
C TYR A 91 -14.42 -10.23 2.47
N PRO A 92 -14.01 -10.55 3.71
CA PRO A 92 -14.94 -10.65 4.83
C PRO A 92 -15.80 -9.39 5.07
N LEU A 93 -15.23 -8.20 4.87
CA LEU A 93 -15.93 -6.92 5.03
C LEU A 93 -17.03 -6.74 3.97
N VAL A 94 -16.68 -7.04 2.71
CA VAL A 94 -17.62 -7.00 1.57
C VAL A 94 -18.73 -8.05 1.74
N GLY A 95 -18.39 -9.27 2.14
CA GLY A 95 -19.36 -10.33 2.40
C GLY A 95 -20.36 -9.96 3.49
N ALA A 96 -19.89 -9.40 4.60
CA ALA A 96 -20.76 -8.95 5.69
C ALA A 96 -21.73 -7.84 5.22
N ALA A 97 -21.23 -6.84 4.49
CA ALA A 97 -22.06 -5.76 3.97
C ALA A 97 -23.10 -6.27 2.96
N LEU A 98 -22.71 -7.19 2.06
CA LEU A 98 -23.62 -7.78 1.07
C LEU A 98 -24.73 -8.59 1.73
N LEU A 99 -24.41 -9.44 2.69
CA LEU A 99 -25.40 -10.25 3.43
C LEU A 99 -26.36 -9.36 4.23
N LYS A 100 -25.86 -8.32 4.90
CA LYS A 100 -26.69 -7.34 5.61
C LYS A 100 -27.62 -6.56 4.68
N THR A 101 -27.18 -6.28 3.46
CA THR A 101 -28.01 -5.63 2.44
C THR A 101 -29.08 -6.57 1.89
N PHE A 102 -28.76 -7.86 1.67
CA PHE A 102 -29.79 -8.84 1.33
C PHE A 102 -30.83 -9.01 2.44
N GLU A 103 -30.40 -9.03 3.70
CA GLU A 103 -31.31 -9.10 4.86
C GLU A 103 -32.31 -7.93 4.87
N SER A 104 -31.84 -6.70 4.63
CA SER A 104 -32.72 -5.53 4.65
C SER A 104 -33.73 -5.49 3.48
N TYR A 105 -33.34 -5.98 2.30
CA TYR A 105 -34.20 -5.97 1.10
C TYR A 105 -35.13 -7.18 1.00
N LEU A 106 -34.75 -8.33 1.54
CA LEU A 106 -35.59 -9.53 1.54
C LEU A 106 -36.52 -9.58 2.76
N GLY A 107 -36.15 -8.94 3.88
CA GLY A 107 -36.98 -8.87 5.08
C GLY A 107 -37.41 -10.25 5.56
N ALA A 108 -38.72 -10.51 5.57
CA ALA A 108 -39.27 -11.80 5.97
C ALA A 108 -38.82 -12.98 5.08
N ASP A 109 -38.42 -12.71 3.83
CA ASP A 109 -37.89 -13.72 2.92
C ASP A 109 -36.41 -14.07 3.17
N TRP A 110 -35.71 -13.33 4.05
CA TRP A 110 -34.35 -13.66 4.53
C TRP A 110 -34.38 -14.77 5.58
N THR A 111 -34.80 -15.96 5.16
CA THR A 111 -34.87 -17.15 6.02
C THR A 111 -33.46 -17.68 6.35
N PRO A 112 -33.29 -18.51 7.40
CA PRO A 112 -31.99 -19.12 7.70
C PRO A 112 -31.37 -19.88 6.52
N ASP A 113 -32.19 -20.56 5.72
CA ASP A 113 -31.73 -21.32 4.55
C ASP A 113 -31.25 -20.39 3.43
N VAL A 114 -31.96 -19.29 3.18
CA VAL A 114 -31.54 -18.26 2.21
C VAL A 114 -30.24 -17.59 2.67
N LYS A 115 -30.15 -17.23 3.96
CA LYS A 115 -28.91 -16.69 4.54
C LYS A 115 -27.74 -17.65 4.35
N GLN A 116 -27.92 -18.93 4.68
CA GLN A 116 -26.86 -19.93 4.52
C GLN A 116 -26.47 -20.11 3.05
N ALA A 117 -27.45 -20.14 2.14
CA ALA A 117 -27.18 -20.23 0.70
C ALA A 117 -26.29 -19.08 0.20
N TRP A 118 -26.56 -17.84 0.62
CA TRP A 118 -25.74 -16.68 0.25
C TRP A 118 -24.37 -16.66 0.95
N VAL A 119 -24.28 -17.12 2.20
CA VAL A 119 -22.99 -17.31 2.90
C VAL A 119 -22.12 -18.32 2.15
N ASP A 120 -22.69 -19.47 1.77
CA ASP A 120 -21.97 -20.51 1.04
C ASP A 120 -21.55 -20.03 -0.35
N ALA A 121 -22.45 -19.34 -1.07
CA ALA A 121 -22.15 -18.76 -2.37
C ALA A 121 -21.03 -17.73 -2.30
N TYR A 122 -21.08 -16.81 -1.32
CA TYR A 122 -20.04 -15.81 -1.12
C TYR A 122 -18.70 -16.46 -0.76
N GLY A 123 -18.71 -17.51 0.08
CA GLY A 123 -17.52 -18.29 0.43
C GLY A 123 -16.86 -18.92 -0.79
N VAL A 124 -17.65 -19.58 -1.64
CA VAL A 124 -17.15 -20.18 -2.90
C VAL A 124 -16.61 -19.10 -3.86
N ILE A 125 -17.33 -17.99 -4.04
CA ILE A 125 -16.86 -16.88 -4.88
C ILE A 125 -15.52 -16.34 -4.37
N THR A 126 -15.40 -16.14 -3.05
CA THR A 126 -14.18 -15.67 -2.40
C THR A 126 -13.04 -16.65 -2.62
N GLU A 127 -13.25 -17.95 -2.38
CA GLU A 127 -12.23 -18.99 -2.60
C GLU A 127 -11.70 -18.99 -4.04
N VAL A 128 -12.61 -18.95 -5.02
CA VAL A 128 -12.24 -18.94 -6.45
C VAL A 128 -11.53 -17.64 -6.83
N MET A 129 -12.00 -16.49 -6.35
CA MET A 129 -11.34 -15.20 -6.61
C MET A 129 -9.95 -15.13 -5.96
N LEU A 130 -9.78 -15.62 -4.73
CA LEU A 130 -8.46 -15.68 -4.06
C LEU A 130 -7.50 -16.62 -4.77
N LYS A 131 -8.00 -17.73 -5.33
CA LYS A 131 -7.20 -18.65 -6.15
C LYS A 131 -6.72 -17.98 -7.44
N GLY A 132 -7.61 -17.26 -8.13
CA GLY A 132 -7.25 -16.53 -9.36
C GLY A 132 -6.48 -15.24 -9.12
N ALA A 133 -6.49 -14.71 -7.89
CA ALA A 133 -5.72 -13.54 -7.50
C ALA A 133 -4.21 -13.81 -7.48
N ASP A 134 -3.78 -15.07 -7.27
CA ASP A 134 -2.38 -15.48 -7.15
C ASP A 134 -1.53 -14.44 -6.39
N TYR A 135 -1.89 -14.18 -5.14
CA TYR A 135 -1.16 -13.29 -4.23
C TYR A 135 0.31 -13.71 -3.99
N SER A 136 0.75 -14.85 -4.53
CA SER A 136 2.14 -15.31 -4.48
C SER A 136 2.99 -14.89 -5.69
N GLU A 137 2.40 -14.77 -6.89
CA GLU A 137 3.08 -14.23 -8.09
C GLU A 137 2.70 -12.78 -8.40
N ALA A 138 1.46 -12.39 -8.08
CA ALA A 138 1.10 -10.98 -7.94
C ALA A 138 1.60 -10.54 -6.57
N GLU A 139 2.62 -9.67 -6.54
CA GLU A 139 3.00 -8.92 -5.34
C GLU A 139 1.74 -8.58 -4.55
N VAL A 140 1.68 -8.97 -3.27
CA VAL A 140 0.58 -8.63 -2.38
C VAL A 140 0.50 -7.11 -2.27
N ALA A 141 -0.22 -6.51 -3.22
CA ALA A 141 -0.38 -5.09 -3.37
C ALA A 141 -1.43 -4.63 -2.35
N LEU A 142 -0.94 -4.08 -1.24
CA LEU A 142 -1.63 -2.98 -0.56
C LEU A 142 -1.93 -1.91 -1.62
N PRO A 143 -3.07 -1.19 -1.55
CA PRO A 143 -3.40 -0.19 -2.56
C PRO A 143 -2.25 0.82 -2.69
N GLU A 144 -1.53 0.74 -3.81
CA GLU A 144 -1.00 1.92 -4.44
C GLU A 144 -2.21 2.77 -4.79
N GLU A 145 -2.42 3.82 -3.98
CA GLU A 145 -2.91 5.06 -4.56
C GLU A 145 -2.17 5.25 -5.90
N GLU A 146 -2.81 5.82 -6.92
CA GLU A 146 -2.04 6.83 -7.65
C GLU A 146 -1.70 7.88 -6.59
N ALA A 147 -0.68 7.60 -5.77
CA ALA A 147 -0.02 8.61 -5.00
C ALA A 147 0.33 9.62 -6.07
N PRO A 148 -0.06 10.90 -5.94
CA PRO A 148 0.62 11.91 -6.72
C PRO A 148 2.10 11.58 -6.53
N GLY A 149 2.78 11.17 -7.61
CA GLY A 149 4.17 10.73 -7.51
C GLY A 149 4.90 11.76 -6.66
N LEU A 150 5.78 11.31 -5.76
CA LEU A 150 6.41 12.11 -4.68
C LEU A 150 6.27 13.61 -4.92
N PRO A 151 5.63 14.41 -4.04
CA PRO A 151 5.31 15.81 -4.34
C PRO A 151 6.59 16.62 -4.60
N VAL A 152 7.04 16.60 -5.87
CA VAL A 152 8.42 16.92 -6.25
C VAL A 152 8.70 18.39 -5.97
N GLU A 153 7.72 19.24 -6.28
CA GLU A 153 7.82 20.67 -5.97
C GLU A 153 8.00 20.94 -4.47
N LEU A 154 7.32 20.21 -3.58
CA LEU A 154 7.47 20.40 -2.13
C LEU A 154 8.85 19.96 -1.65
N LEU A 155 9.36 18.84 -2.16
CA LEU A 155 10.71 18.33 -1.85
C LEU A 155 11.79 19.29 -2.35
N GLU A 156 11.69 19.74 -3.60
CA GLU A 156 12.59 20.73 -4.20
C GLU A 156 12.59 22.03 -3.38
N GLN A 157 11.41 22.64 -3.16
CA GLN A 157 11.30 23.94 -2.48
C GLN A 157 11.74 23.90 -1.02
N SER A 158 11.41 22.83 -0.29
CA SER A 158 11.85 22.68 1.10
C SER A 158 13.35 22.40 1.19
N PHE A 159 13.92 21.61 0.29
CA PHE A 159 15.37 21.37 0.28
C PHE A 159 16.18 22.62 -0.10
N GLU A 160 15.68 23.46 -1.01
CA GLU A 160 16.32 24.75 -1.36
C GLU A 160 16.54 25.64 -0.15
N LYS A 161 15.64 25.61 0.85
CA LYS A 161 15.79 26.36 2.11
C LYS A 161 16.89 25.80 3.02
N ILE A 162 17.25 24.52 2.85
CA ILE A 162 18.32 23.85 3.60
C ILE A 162 19.68 24.05 2.95
N LYS A 163 19.76 24.16 1.61
CA LYS A 163 21.02 24.27 0.86
C LYS A 163 22.03 25.28 1.44
N PRO A 164 21.65 26.50 1.88
CA PRO A 164 22.59 27.47 2.45
C PRO A 164 23.31 27.01 3.73
N GLN A 165 22.74 26.02 4.43
CA GLN A 165 23.19 25.51 5.73
C GLN A 165 23.36 23.98 5.71
N ALA A 166 23.63 23.41 4.53
CA ALA A 166 23.65 21.96 4.33
C ALA A 166 24.74 21.25 5.16
N SER A 167 25.85 21.93 5.44
CA SER A 167 26.95 21.37 6.25
C SER A 167 26.54 21.21 7.70
N GLU A 168 25.95 22.27 8.28
CA GLU A 168 25.43 22.29 9.65
C GLU A 168 24.27 21.31 9.80
N PHE A 169 23.37 21.27 8.81
CA PHE A 169 22.29 20.30 8.72
C PHE A 169 22.81 18.87 8.82
N ALA A 170 23.81 18.50 8.02
CA ALA A 170 24.34 17.14 8.01
C ALA A 170 25.09 16.78 9.30
N ALA A 171 25.77 17.74 9.95
CA ALA A 171 26.36 17.54 11.26
C ALA A 171 25.27 17.27 12.31
N SER A 172 24.22 18.10 12.34
CA SER A 172 23.07 17.96 13.24
C SER A 172 22.34 16.63 13.04
N PHE A 173 22.29 16.11 11.82
CA PHE A 173 21.75 14.79 11.53
C PHE A 173 22.51 13.69 12.28
N TYR A 174 23.85 13.68 12.21
CA TYR A 174 24.64 12.66 12.90
C TYR A 174 24.56 12.79 14.42
N ASP A 175 24.53 14.01 14.95
CA ASP A 175 24.31 14.26 16.37
C ASP A 175 22.95 13.71 16.82
N THR A 176 21.90 13.94 16.02
CA THR A 176 20.54 13.42 16.28
C THR A 176 20.53 11.89 16.22
N LEU A 177 21.10 11.28 15.18
CA LEU A 177 21.16 9.83 14.99
C LEU A 177 21.85 9.15 16.18
N PHE A 178 22.98 9.67 16.63
CA PHE A 178 23.76 9.06 17.69
C PHE A 178 23.25 9.33 19.10
N THR A 179 22.44 10.38 19.26
CA THR A 179 21.71 10.67 20.50
C THR A 179 20.52 9.74 20.63
N ASP A 180 19.70 9.65 19.58
CA ASP A 180 18.45 8.89 19.60
C ASP A 180 18.67 7.38 19.40
N SER A 181 19.74 7.00 18.68
CA SER A 181 20.07 5.62 18.35
C SER A 181 21.57 5.35 18.55
N PRO A 182 22.05 5.28 19.80
CA PRO A 182 23.46 4.98 20.08
C PRO A 182 23.94 3.66 19.46
N ALA A 183 23.02 2.71 19.22
CA ALA A 183 23.28 1.45 18.54
C ALA A 183 23.78 1.60 17.09
N ALA A 184 23.56 2.75 16.44
CA ALA A 184 24.07 3.03 15.10
C ALA A 184 25.56 3.41 15.09
N LYS A 185 26.13 3.88 16.21
CA LYS A 185 27.53 4.35 16.31
C LYS A 185 28.57 3.35 15.77
N PRO A 186 28.48 2.03 16.05
CA PRO A 186 29.45 1.06 15.54
C PRO A 186 29.58 1.04 14.01
N LEU A 187 28.49 1.31 13.26
CA LEU A 187 28.51 1.34 11.79
C LEU A 187 29.39 2.46 11.22
N PHE A 188 29.62 3.50 12.02
CA PHE A 188 30.39 4.68 11.64
C PHE A 188 31.78 4.72 12.29
N ALA A 189 32.19 3.67 13.02
CA ALA A 189 33.44 3.64 13.77
C ALA A 189 34.70 3.80 12.89
N HIS A 190 34.59 3.54 11.59
CA HIS A 190 35.71 3.56 10.64
C HIS A 190 35.63 4.70 9.60
N VAL A 191 34.75 5.69 9.81
CA VAL A 191 34.63 6.85 8.91
C VAL A 191 34.82 8.16 9.66
N SER A 192 35.34 9.18 8.95
CA SER A 192 35.29 10.55 9.45
C SER A 192 33.85 11.07 9.34
N LEU A 193 33.28 11.58 10.45
CA LEU A 193 31.93 12.14 10.45
C LEU A 193 31.80 13.37 9.54
N GLU A 194 32.86 14.17 9.40
CA GLU A 194 32.87 15.30 8.47
C GLU A 194 32.78 14.83 7.01
N GLN A 195 33.59 13.85 6.64
CA GLN A 195 33.55 13.27 5.30
C GLN A 195 32.23 12.56 5.04
N GLN A 196 31.67 11.92 6.06
CA GLN A 196 30.40 11.22 5.98
C GLN A 196 29.23 12.21 5.85
N ALA A 197 29.24 13.32 6.59
CA ALA A 197 28.30 14.43 6.43
C ALA A 197 28.37 15.02 5.01
N SER A 198 29.57 15.23 4.46
CA SER A 198 29.73 15.69 3.08
C SER A 198 29.13 14.70 2.06
N LYS A 199 29.34 13.39 2.26
CA LYS A 199 28.72 12.36 1.42
C LYS A 199 27.20 12.38 1.52
N LEU A 200 26.66 12.51 2.72
CA LEU A 200 25.21 12.62 2.94
C LEU A 200 24.63 13.81 2.17
N VAL A 201 25.22 15.01 2.30
CA VAL A 201 24.76 16.20 1.56
C VAL A 201 24.77 15.95 0.06
N LYS A 202 25.87 15.40 -0.49
CA LYS A 202 25.97 15.09 -1.92
C LYS A 202 24.90 14.09 -2.37
N SER A 203 24.62 13.08 -1.56
CA SER A 203 23.55 12.12 -1.83
C SER A 203 22.18 12.78 -1.81
N LEU A 204 21.88 13.64 -0.83
CA LEU A 204 20.60 14.35 -0.77
C LEU A 204 20.41 15.31 -1.96
N VAL A 205 21.46 16.05 -2.33
CA VAL A 205 21.45 16.92 -3.53
C VAL A 205 21.18 16.10 -4.78
N PHE A 206 21.91 14.99 -4.97
CA PHE A 206 21.72 14.12 -6.12
C PHE A 206 20.29 13.58 -6.20
N VAL A 207 19.73 13.12 -5.08
CA VAL A 207 18.34 12.64 -5.02
C VAL A 207 17.38 13.74 -5.45
N VAL A 208 17.46 14.93 -4.82
CA VAL A 208 16.53 16.03 -5.09
C VAL A 208 16.62 16.51 -6.55
N GLU A 209 17.83 16.61 -7.11
CA GLU A 209 18.04 17.01 -8.50
C GLU A 209 17.56 15.98 -9.53
N ASN A 210 17.37 14.72 -9.12
CA ASN A 210 16.93 13.63 -10.00
C ASN A 210 15.53 13.11 -9.66
N LEU A 211 14.74 13.78 -8.82
CA LEU A 211 13.36 13.39 -8.50
C LEU A 211 12.46 13.28 -9.75
N ARG A 212 12.79 14.01 -10.81
CA ARG A 212 12.11 13.98 -12.12
C ARG A 212 12.78 13.06 -13.15
N ASN A 213 13.93 12.48 -12.80
CA ASN A 213 14.70 11.55 -13.64
C ASN A 213 14.91 10.24 -12.89
N SER A 214 13.84 9.49 -12.86
CA SER A 214 13.76 8.14 -12.37
C SER A 214 14.86 7.22 -12.69
N GLU A 215 15.04 6.88 -13.97
CA GLU A 215 15.72 5.65 -14.35
C GLU A 215 17.14 5.71 -13.80
N ALA A 216 17.73 6.89 -13.90
CA ALA A 216 18.99 7.24 -13.29
C ALA A 216 18.96 7.19 -11.75
N LEU A 217 17.93 7.76 -11.11
CA LEU A 217 17.77 7.73 -9.66
C LEU A 217 17.61 6.30 -9.11
N VAL A 218 16.79 5.46 -9.74
CA VAL A 218 16.57 4.05 -9.41
C VAL A 218 17.90 3.31 -9.40
N GLY A 219 18.59 3.29 -10.54
CA GLY A 219 19.83 2.53 -10.68
C GLY A 219 20.93 3.04 -9.75
N ALA A 220 20.98 4.35 -9.49
CA ALA A 220 21.91 4.92 -8.53
C ALA A 220 21.62 4.47 -7.09
N LEU A 221 20.34 4.43 -6.69
CA LEU A 221 19.91 4.00 -5.36
C LEU A 221 20.06 2.49 -5.15
N GLU A 222 19.73 1.65 -6.14
CA GLU A 222 19.96 0.20 -6.07
C GLU A 222 21.45 -0.10 -5.88
N GLY A 223 22.29 0.53 -6.70
CA GLY A 223 23.75 0.41 -6.57
C GLY A 223 24.29 0.97 -5.25
N LEU A 224 23.62 1.97 -4.66
CA LEU A 224 23.94 2.49 -3.34
C LEU A 224 23.58 1.48 -2.24
N GLY A 225 22.41 0.84 -2.35
CA GLY A 225 21.95 -0.25 -1.48
C GLY A 225 22.93 -1.42 -1.43
N ALA A 226 23.35 -1.91 -2.61
CA ALA A 226 24.37 -2.96 -2.73
C ALA A 226 25.69 -2.63 -2.00
N ARG A 227 26.07 -1.35 -1.94
CA ARG A 227 27.25 -0.89 -1.18
C ARG A 227 26.98 -0.81 0.32
N HIS A 228 25.76 -0.45 0.73
CA HIS A 228 25.38 -0.33 2.14
C HIS A 228 25.44 -1.67 2.87
N VAL A 229 25.12 -2.78 2.21
CA VAL A 229 25.35 -4.13 2.75
C VAL A 229 26.81 -4.34 3.10
N LYS A 230 27.74 -3.94 2.21
CA LYS A 230 29.19 -4.06 2.43
C LYS A 230 29.70 -3.19 3.58
N TYR A 231 28.91 -2.20 4.00
CA TYR A 231 29.20 -1.35 5.15
C TYR A 231 28.60 -1.90 6.46
N GLY A 232 27.89 -3.04 6.40
CA GLY A 232 27.20 -3.64 7.55
C GLY A 232 25.85 -3.01 7.85
N ALA A 233 25.28 -2.23 6.92
CA ALA A 233 23.91 -1.74 7.07
C ALA A 233 22.93 -2.91 6.91
N LEU A 234 21.97 -3.00 7.82
CA LEU A 234 20.91 -4.00 7.86
C LEU A 234 19.56 -3.29 7.72
N PRO A 235 18.48 -4.00 7.32
CA PRO A 235 17.16 -3.40 7.18
C PRO A 235 16.70 -2.60 8.41
N GLU A 236 17.01 -3.09 9.62
CA GLU A 236 16.69 -2.46 10.90
C GLU A 236 17.41 -1.12 11.16
N HIS A 237 18.49 -0.82 10.44
CA HIS A 237 19.20 0.45 10.57
C HIS A 237 18.54 1.60 9.80
N TYR A 238 17.76 1.32 8.74
CA TYR A 238 17.11 2.34 7.92
C TYR A 238 16.08 3.16 8.73
N PRO A 239 15.16 2.56 9.52
CA PRO A 239 14.26 3.33 10.37
C PRO A 239 14.98 4.32 11.31
N LEU A 240 16.13 3.95 11.86
CA LEU A 240 16.91 4.82 12.76
C LEU A 240 17.42 6.07 12.03
N VAL A 241 17.94 5.87 10.81
CA VAL A 241 18.42 6.94 9.93
C VAL A 241 17.27 7.84 9.49
N GLY A 242 16.13 7.27 9.08
CA GLY A 242 14.95 8.03 8.68
C GLY A 242 14.44 8.94 9.78
N SER A 243 14.36 8.44 11.02
CA SER A 243 13.88 9.23 12.16
C SER A 243 14.78 10.43 12.43
N ALA A 244 16.10 10.20 12.45
CA ALA A 244 17.07 11.27 12.65
C ALA A 244 17.04 12.31 11.52
N LEU A 245 16.88 11.87 10.27
CA LEU A 245 16.81 12.76 9.11
C LEU A 245 15.56 13.65 9.16
N LEU A 246 14.40 13.08 9.44
CA LEU A 246 13.14 13.83 9.53
C LEU A 246 13.13 14.83 10.69
N LYS A 247 13.66 14.45 11.86
CA LYS A 247 13.85 15.38 13.00
C LYS A 247 14.79 16.54 12.65
N THR A 248 15.81 16.27 11.84
CA THR A 248 16.75 17.31 11.41
C THR A 248 16.09 18.26 10.39
N PHE A 249 15.28 17.74 9.47
CA PHE A 249 14.46 18.60 8.60
C PHE A 249 13.48 19.46 9.39
N GLU A 250 12.79 18.89 10.38
CA GLU A 250 11.87 19.63 11.25
C GLU A 250 12.57 20.80 11.96
N SER A 251 13.75 20.56 12.54
CA SER A 251 14.46 21.61 13.28
C SER A 251 15.00 22.72 12.39
N TYR A 252 15.40 22.42 11.16
CA TYR A 252 15.96 23.39 10.22
C TYR A 252 14.91 24.13 9.38
N LEU A 253 13.76 23.50 9.08
CA LEU A 253 12.65 24.15 8.37
C LEU A 253 11.73 24.93 9.31
N GLY A 254 11.64 24.55 10.59
CA GLY A 254 10.85 25.27 11.59
C GLY A 254 9.40 25.45 11.15
N ALA A 255 8.96 26.70 10.99
CA ALA A 255 7.59 27.00 10.55
C ALA A 255 7.25 26.49 9.13
N ASP A 256 8.27 26.25 8.30
CA ASP A 256 8.11 25.68 6.96
C ASP A 256 7.97 24.14 6.96
N TRP A 257 8.14 23.48 8.11
CA TRP A 257 7.85 22.05 8.28
C TRP A 257 6.34 21.81 8.46
N THR A 258 5.58 22.08 7.41
CA THR A 258 4.12 21.86 7.41
C THR A 258 3.81 20.36 7.38
N PRO A 259 2.57 19.94 7.73
CA PRO A 259 2.16 18.54 7.62
C PRO A 259 2.40 17.93 6.23
N ASP A 260 2.17 18.72 5.17
CA ASP A 260 2.38 18.27 3.79
C ASP A 260 3.86 18.09 3.46
N VAL A 261 4.74 19.00 3.92
CA VAL A 261 6.20 18.86 3.75
C VAL A 261 6.72 17.67 4.55
N LYS A 262 6.24 17.48 5.78
CA LYS A 262 6.56 16.30 6.58
C LYS A 262 6.19 15.01 5.86
N GLN A 263 4.95 14.93 5.36
CA GLN A 263 4.47 13.75 4.65
C GLN A 263 5.28 13.50 3.38
N ALA A 264 5.59 14.55 2.60
CA ALA A 264 6.43 14.47 1.42
C ALA A 264 7.80 13.82 1.70
N TRP A 265 8.49 14.26 2.75
CA TRP A 265 9.81 13.73 3.12
C TRP A 265 9.74 12.32 3.73
N VAL A 266 8.66 12.00 4.47
CA VAL A 266 8.39 10.63 4.95
C VAL A 266 8.25 9.69 3.77
N ASP A 267 7.43 10.06 2.78
CA ASP A 267 7.20 9.26 1.60
C ASP A 267 8.49 9.11 0.79
N ALA A 268 9.20 10.21 0.52
CA ALA A 268 10.47 10.20 -0.21
C ALA A 268 11.53 9.30 0.45
N TYR A 269 11.66 9.38 1.78
CA TYR A 269 12.59 8.52 2.52
C TYR A 269 12.20 7.04 2.44
N GLY A 270 10.91 6.76 2.51
CA GLY A 270 10.36 5.42 2.28
C GLY A 270 10.80 4.89 0.91
N VAL A 271 10.56 5.66 -0.16
CA VAL A 271 10.90 5.24 -1.54
C VAL A 271 12.38 4.89 -1.63
N ILE A 272 13.24 5.80 -1.16
CA ILE A 272 14.69 5.64 -1.22
C ILE A 272 15.12 4.37 -0.49
N THR A 273 14.55 4.13 0.70
CA THR A 273 14.83 2.96 1.52
C THR A 273 14.47 1.68 0.76
N GLU A 274 13.29 1.63 0.16
CA GLU A 274 12.86 0.45 -0.57
C GLU A 274 13.77 0.11 -1.74
N VAL A 275 14.15 1.10 -2.56
CA VAL A 275 15.07 0.88 -3.68
C VAL A 275 16.41 0.38 -3.23
N MET A 276 16.93 0.98 -2.15
CA MET A 276 18.20 0.55 -1.58
C MET A 276 18.11 -0.88 -1.04
N LEU A 277 16.99 -1.27 -0.41
CA LEU A 277 16.77 -2.65 0.05
C LEU A 277 16.64 -3.63 -1.12
N LYS A 278 15.95 -3.24 -2.20
CA LYS A 278 15.85 -4.04 -3.42
C LYS A 278 17.22 -4.29 -4.06
N GLY A 279 18.05 -3.24 -4.15
CA GLY A 279 19.41 -3.34 -4.67
C GLY A 279 20.41 -3.99 -3.70
N ALA A 280 20.05 -4.19 -2.44
CA ALA A 280 20.95 -4.73 -1.42
C ALA A 280 21.14 -6.26 -1.51
N ASP A 281 20.20 -7.01 -2.12
CA ASP A 281 20.25 -8.48 -2.26
C ASP A 281 20.61 -9.19 -0.94
N TYR A 282 19.95 -8.82 0.15
CA TYR A 282 20.16 -9.42 1.47
C TYR A 282 19.84 -10.91 1.47
N SER A 283 20.74 -11.74 1.99
CA SER A 283 20.45 -13.14 2.28
C SER A 283 19.60 -13.28 3.56
N ALA A 284 18.79 -14.35 3.66
CA ALA A 284 17.96 -14.61 4.84
C ALA A 284 18.76 -14.70 6.16
N ALA A 285 20.06 -15.03 6.08
CA ALA A 285 20.97 -15.06 7.23
C ALA A 285 21.41 -13.66 7.70
N GLU A 286 21.47 -12.67 6.80
CA GLU A 286 21.81 -11.28 7.12
C GLU A 286 20.64 -10.50 7.72
N VAL A 287 19.40 -10.96 7.48
CA VAL A 287 18.17 -10.35 8.02
C VAL A 287 17.85 -10.83 9.45
N ALA A 288 18.37 -11.98 9.88
CA ALA A 288 18.05 -12.58 11.17
C ALA A 288 18.98 -12.08 12.30
N LEU A 289 18.63 -10.95 12.93
CA LEU A 289 19.18 -10.52 14.23
C LEU A 289 18.09 -10.51 15.34
N PRO A 290 18.47 -10.67 16.63
CA PRO A 290 17.52 -10.91 17.71
C PRO A 290 16.69 -9.66 18.00
N ALA A 291 15.38 -9.80 17.86
CA ALA A 291 14.40 -8.73 17.97
C ALA A 291 14.17 -8.29 19.42
N GLU A 292 14.68 -7.12 19.81
CA GLU A 292 14.04 -6.21 20.78
C GLU A 292 14.52 -4.76 20.55
N SER A 293 13.71 -3.93 19.88
CA SER A 293 13.85 -2.46 19.99
C SER A 293 12.50 -1.74 19.78
N PRO A 294 12.12 -0.76 20.62
CA PRO A 294 10.78 -0.16 20.62
C PRO A 294 10.53 0.89 19.53
N ILE A 295 11.50 1.18 18.65
CA ILE A 295 11.43 2.27 17.66
C ILE A 295 10.76 1.84 16.33
N SER A 296 10.49 0.55 16.14
CA SER A 296 9.98 -0.06 14.90
C SER A 296 8.58 0.39 14.43
N LYS A 297 7.89 1.28 15.17
CA LYS A 297 6.48 1.61 14.93
C LYS A 297 6.20 2.90 14.16
N GLU A 298 7.18 3.78 13.96
CA GLU A 298 6.95 5.06 13.25
C GLU A 298 7.53 5.10 11.83
N ILE A 299 8.42 4.17 11.46
CA ILE A 299 9.05 4.09 10.14
C ILE A 299 9.06 2.63 9.71
N ALA A 300 7.89 1.98 9.72
CA ALA A 300 7.73 0.74 9.00
C ALA A 300 7.57 1.09 7.52
N PRO A 301 8.28 0.42 6.58
CA PRO A 301 8.07 0.64 5.17
C PRO A 301 6.62 0.24 4.84
N LYS A 302 5.76 1.24 4.61
CA LYS A 302 4.54 1.03 3.83
C LYS A 302 5.03 0.62 2.44
N GLY A 303 4.60 -0.51 1.89
CA GLY A 303 5.10 -0.99 0.60
C GLY A 303 5.04 0.10 -0.48
N ILE A 304 6.18 0.36 -1.11
CA ILE A 304 6.43 1.37 -2.15
C ILE A 304 7.03 0.68 -3.39
N LEU A 305 6.45 -0.46 -3.77
CA LEU A 305 6.82 -1.12 -5.04
C LEU A 305 6.36 -0.28 -6.26
N GLY A 306 5.48 0.71 -6.05
CA GLY A 306 4.85 1.53 -7.08
C GLY A 306 5.58 2.74 -7.60
N VAL A 307 6.62 3.21 -6.89
CA VAL A 307 7.28 4.47 -7.30
C VAL A 307 8.20 4.25 -8.52
N PHE A 308 8.40 3.01 -8.95
CA PHE A 308 9.26 2.68 -10.09
C PHE A 308 8.55 2.66 -11.45
N ALA A 309 7.22 2.68 -11.49
CA ALA A 309 6.47 2.57 -12.75
C ALA A 309 6.33 3.91 -13.50
N ASN A 310 6.24 5.06 -12.80
CA ASN A 310 5.87 6.34 -13.42
C ASN A 310 7.02 7.18 -13.96
N LEU A 311 8.05 6.47 -14.35
CA LEU A 311 9.39 6.99 -14.40
C LEU A 311 10.09 6.46 -15.66
N PHE A 312 9.44 5.55 -16.39
CA PHE A 312 9.82 5.09 -17.74
C PHE A 312 8.78 5.45 -18.82
N GLY A 313 7.83 6.35 -18.51
CA GLY A 313 6.79 6.80 -19.43
C GLY A 313 7.24 7.95 -20.36
N GLY A 314 8.28 7.73 -21.15
CA GLY A 314 8.81 8.71 -22.11
C GLY A 314 8.64 8.30 -23.57
N LYS A 315 7.46 8.62 -24.13
CA LYS A 315 7.03 8.58 -25.56
C LYS A 315 6.91 7.22 -26.26
#